data_AF-A0A959PZ12-F1
#
_entry.id   AF-A0A959PZ12-F1
#
_cell.length_a   1.000
_cell.length_b   1.000
_cell.length_c   1.000
_cell.angle_alpha   90.00
_cell.angle_beta   90.00
_cell.angle_gamma   90.00
#
_symmetry.space_group_name_H-M   'P 1'
#
loop_
_entity.id
_entity.type
_entity.pdbx_description
1 polymer ?
#
loop_
_entity_poly.entity_id
_entity_poly.type
_entity_poly.pdbx_seq_one_letter_code
_entity_poly.pdbx_strand_id
1 'polypeptide(L)'
;MKLDFLAWGLLVCLVACQGNDQTEISFNRDIRPIFNTKCLRCHGGVKANGNFSLLFEEDAFKATESGNPAIIRGSHRKSELYQRLVSDDPELRMPYENEPLSATEIDLIARWIDQGAHWEKHWAYIPPAAEITVPPTGKEMPFLKNEIDYFIL
;
A
#
# COMPACT_ATOMS: atom_id res chain seq x y z
N MET A 1 4.34 -33.66 -62.80
CA MET A 1 3.43 -34.51 -62.02
C MET A 1 3.57 -34.09 -60.57
N LYS A 2 2.55 -33.38 -60.07
CA LYS A 2 2.12 -33.12 -58.67
C LYS A 2 3.17 -33.29 -57.54
N LEU A 3 3.34 -32.26 -56.71
CA LEU A 3 2.75 -32.21 -55.36
C LEU A 3 3.16 -30.92 -54.63
N ASP A 4 2.21 -30.00 -54.57
CA ASP A 4 2.13 -28.91 -53.60
C ASP A 4 1.97 -29.51 -52.21
N PHE A 5 2.73 -29.07 -51.21
CA PHE A 5 2.26 -29.07 -49.83
C PHE A 5 2.87 -27.89 -49.05
N LEU A 6 1.96 -26.98 -48.70
CA LEU A 6 2.15 -25.86 -47.80
C LEU A 6 2.77 -26.31 -46.47
N ALA A 7 3.91 -25.74 -46.10
CA ALA A 7 4.42 -25.79 -44.74
C ALA A 7 4.08 -24.47 -44.02
N TRP A 8 2.84 -24.37 -43.54
CA TRP A 8 2.49 -23.43 -42.47
C TRP A 8 3.08 -23.99 -41.16
N GLY A 9 4.27 -23.51 -40.80
CA GLY A 9 4.90 -23.79 -39.51
C GLY A 9 4.45 -22.77 -38.46
N LEU A 10 3.73 -23.26 -37.46
CA LEU A 10 3.22 -22.56 -36.27
C LEU A 10 4.12 -21.44 -35.73
N LEU A 11 3.58 -20.22 -35.65
CA LEU A 11 4.05 -19.20 -34.74
C LEU A 11 3.52 -19.53 -33.32
N VAL A 12 4.31 -20.22 -32.51
CA VAL A 12 4.00 -20.43 -31.08
C VAL A 12 4.22 -19.10 -30.36
N CYS A 13 3.13 -18.37 -30.14
CA CYS A 13 3.14 -17.18 -29.31
C CYS A 13 3.22 -17.63 -27.84
N LEU A 14 4.43 -17.66 -27.28
CA LEU A 14 4.65 -17.77 -25.84
C LEU A 14 4.10 -16.50 -25.18
N VAL A 15 2.81 -16.50 -24.88
CA VAL A 15 2.23 -15.53 -23.94
C VAL A 15 2.71 -15.94 -22.56
N ALA A 16 3.81 -15.33 -22.12
CA ALA A 16 4.20 -15.34 -20.73
C ALA A 16 3.08 -14.64 -19.96
N CYS A 17 2.29 -15.40 -19.20
CA CYS A 17 1.48 -14.86 -18.13
C CYS A 17 2.45 -14.27 -17.09
N GLN A 18 2.82 -13.00 -17.26
CA GLN A 18 3.39 -12.25 -16.17
C GLN A 18 2.27 -12.11 -15.14
N GLY A 19 2.34 -12.95 -14.09
CA GLY A 19 1.58 -12.74 -12.88
C GLY A 19 2.00 -11.40 -12.33
N ASN A 20 1.27 -10.35 -12.69
CA ASN A 20 1.31 -9.10 -11.95
C ASN A 20 0.59 -9.43 -10.64
N ASP A 21 1.34 -9.96 -9.68
CA ASP A 21 0.87 -10.22 -8.33
C ASP A 21 0.68 -8.86 -7.66
N GLN A 22 -0.36 -8.14 -8.10
CA GLN A 22 -0.85 -6.92 -7.50
C GLN A 22 -1.57 -7.33 -6.23
N THR A 23 -0.79 -7.81 -5.26
CA THR A 23 -1.29 -8.05 -3.91
C THR A 23 -1.96 -6.77 -3.45
N GLU A 24 -3.18 -6.91 -2.96
CA GLU A 24 -3.96 -5.79 -2.45
C GLU A 24 -3.21 -5.16 -1.28
N ILE A 25 -3.00 -3.84 -1.36
CA ILE A 25 -2.31 -3.09 -0.32
C ILE A 25 -3.30 -2.87 0.82
N SER A 26 -2.97 -3.38 2.00
CA SER A 26 -3.76 -3.11 3.20
C SER A 26 -3.32 -1.80 3.82
N PHE A 27 -4.28 -0.90 4.05
CA PHE A 27 -3.98 0.38 4.70
C PHE A 27 -3.45 0.17 6.11
N ASN A 28 -4.04 -0.72 6.91
CA ASN A 28 -3.58 -0.91 8.29
C ASN A 28 -2.22 -1.60 8.39
N ARG A 29 -1.96 -2.58 7.53
CA ARG A 29 -0.72 -3.36 7.56
C ARG A 29 0.45 -2.61 6.91
N ASP A 30 0.21 -2.00 5.75
CA ASP A 30 1.28 -1.53 4.88
C ASP A 30 1.45 -0.01 4.93
N ILE A 31 0.37 0.77 5.00
CA ILE A 31 0.41 2.24 4.82
C ILE A 31 0.41 3.01 6.13
N ARG A 32 -0.48 2.64 7.05
CA ARG A 32 -0.65 3.31 8.35
C ARG A 32 0.67 3.35 9.15
N PRO A 33 1.51 2.30 9.20
CA PRO A 33 2.79 2.37 9.90
C PRO A 33 3.74 3.42 9.31
N ILE A 34 3.72 3.60 7.98
CA ILE A 34 4.52 4.62 7.29
C ILE A 34 4.01 6.01 7.67
N PHE A 35 2.71 6.25 7.54
CA PHE A 35 2.11 7.55 7.87
C PHE A 35 2.31 7.93 9.34
N ASN A 36 2.11 6.98 10.25
CA ASN A 36 2.30 7.20 11.69
C ASN A 36 3.75 7.61 12.01
N THR A 37 4.71 6.92 11.41
CA THR A 37 6.13 7.12 11.69
C THR A 37 6.69 8.37 11.02
N LYS A 38 6.31 8.63 9.76
CA LYS A 38 6.99 9.61 8.90
C LYS A 38 6.20 10.89 8.66
N CYS A 39 4.88 10.89 8.86
CA CYS A 39 4.01 11.99 8.40
C CYS A 39 3.26 12.69 9.54
N LEU A 40 2.67 11.94 10.47
CA LEU A 40 1.74 12.49 11.46
C LEU A 40 2.35 13.52 12.43
N ARG A 41 3.67 13.59 12.56
CA ARG A 41 4.33 14.62 13.38
C ARG A 41 4.04 16.04 12.88
N CYS A 42 3.89 16.22 11.56
CA CYS A 42 3.65 17.52 10.91
C CYS A 42 2.31 17.59 10.16
N HIS A 43 1.70 16.43 9.85
CA HIS A 43 0.43 16.28 9.15
C HIS A 43 -0.56 15.43 9.95
N GLY A 44 -0.67 15.64 11.26
CA GLY A 44 -1.62 14.97 12.15
C GLY A 44 -2.37 15.94 13.05
N GLY A 45 -3.71 15.83 13.06
CA GLY A 45 -4.58 16.54 14.00
C GLY A 45 -4.41 18.05 13.94
N VAL A 46 -4.03 18.67 15.07
CA VAL A 46 -3.77 20.13 15.15
C VAL A 46 -2.53 20.59 14.37
N LYS A 47 -1.62 19.65 14.05
CA LYS A 47 -0.46 19.92 13.20
C LYS A 47 -0.80 19.47 11.79
N ALA A 48 -1.44 20.34 11.03
CA ALA A 48 -1.84 20.08 9.65
C ALA A 48 -1.11 21.04 8.71
N ASN A 49 0.22 20.92 8.61
CA ASN A 49 1.02 21.79 7.75
C ASN A 49 0.47 21.76 6.32
N GLY A 50 0.34 22.93 5.68
CA GLY A 50 -0.28 23.05 4.35
C GLY A 50 -1.78 22.74 4.34
N ASN A 51 -2.48 22.87 5.47
CA ASN A 51 -3.87 22.46 5.65
C ASN A 51 -4.12 20.99 5.24
N PHE A 52 -3.14 20.12 5.51
CA PHE A 52 -3.17 18.71 5.14
C PHE A 52 -2.92 17.82 6.36
N SER A 53 -3.84 16.88 6.62
CA SER A 53 -3.78 15.94 7.73
C SER A 53 -4.05 14.51 7.24
N LEU A 54 -3.22 13.56 7.69
CA LEU A 54 -3.36 12.12 7.45
C LEU A 54 -3.96 11.37 8.65
N LEU A 55 -4.47 12.10 9.64
CA LEU A 55 -5.00 11.49 10.87
C LEU A 55 -6.33 10.78 10.63
N PHE A 56 -7.22 11.42 9.87
CA PHE A 56 -8.55 10.91 9.53
C PHE A 56 -8.74 10.87 8.02
N GLU A 57 -9.57 9.94 7.55
CA GLU A 57 -9.86 9.78 6.13
C GLU A 57 -10.44 11.08 5.57
N GLU A 58 -11.45 11.66 6.24
CA GLU A 58 -12.09 12.88 5.75
C GLU A 58 -11.11 14.03 5.54
N ASP A 59 -10.04 14.12 6.32
CA ASP A 59 -9.04 15.18 6.21
C ASP A 59 -8.01 14.89 5.11
N ALA A 60 -7.62 13.63 4.95
CA ALA A 60 -6.60 13.21 3.97
C ALA A 60 -7.00 13.48 2.51
N PHE A 61 -8.31 13.58 2.24
CA PHE A 61 -8.85 13.81 0.91
C PHE A 61 -9.45 15.22 0.70
N LYS A 62 -9.37 16.10 1.70
CA LYS A 62 -9.77 17.51 1.54
C LYS A 62 -8.75 18.29 0.71
N ALA A 63 -9.19 19.44 0.20
CA ALA A 63 -8.30 20.41 -0.41
C ALA A 63 -7.28 20.93 0.61
N THR A 64 -6.03 20.99 0.18
CA THR A 64 -4.92 21.56 0.95
C THR A 64 -4.86 23.08 0.75
N GLU A 65 -3.85 23.73 1.33
CA GLU A 65 -3.54 25.15 1.09
C GLU A 65 -3.24 25.45 -0.39
N SER A 66 -2.80 24.45 -1.18
CA SER A 66 -2.62 24.59 -2.63
C SER A 66 -3.94 24.66 -3.42
N GLY A 67 -5.08 24.47 -2.75
CA GLY A 67 -6.41 24.45 -3.34
C GLY A 67 -6.81 23.09 -3.93
N ASN A 68 -5.91 22.11 -3.97
CA ASN A 68 -6.18 20.76 -4.48
C ASN A 68 -6.00 19.69 -3.38
N PRO A 69 -6.68 18.53 -3.46
CA PRO A 69 -6.40 17.40 -2.58
C PRO A 69 -4.99 16.87 -2.77
N ALA A 70 -4.32 16.55 -1.65
CA ALA A 70 -2.99 15.93 -1.71
C ALA A 70 -3.05 14.49 -2.26
N ILE A 71 -4.17 13.79 -2.08
CA ILE A 71 -4.38 12.42 -2.53
C ILE A 71 -5.55 12.39 -3.51
N ILE A 72 -5.27 11.92 -4.73
CA ILE A 72 -6.26 11.68 -5.77
C ILE A 72 -6.39 10.16 -5.95
N ARG A 73 -7.53 9.62 -5.49
CA ARG A 73 -7.82 8.18 -5.60
C ARG A 73 -7.67 7.69 -7.04
N GLY A 74 -6.94 6.58 -7.21
CA GLY A 74 -6.69 5.94 -8.50
C GLY A 74 -5.53 6.51 -9.30
N SER A 75 -4.78 7.50 -8.78
CA SER A 75 -3.64 8.06 -9.53
C SER A 75 -2.62 8.77 -8.64
N HIS A 76 -1.56 8.06 -8.24
CA HIS A 76 -0.44 8.65 -7.50
C HIS A 76 0.24 9.78 -8.27
N ARG A 77 0.40 9.67 -9.60
CA ARG A 77 1.06 10.71 -10.41
C ARG A 77 0.36 12.07 -10.39
N LYS A 78 -0.95 12.08 -10.14
CA LYS A 78 -1.75 13.31 -10.01
C LYS A 78 -1.85 13.78 -8.55
N SER A 79 -1.37 12.98 -7.60
CA SER A 79 -1.44 13.27 -6.17
C SER A 79 -0.22 14.07 -5.74
N GLU A 80 -0.45 15.26 -5.19
CA GLU A 80 0.62 16.11 -4.66
C GLU A 80 1.42 15.39 -3.56
N LEU A 81 0.77 14.54 -2.75
CA LEU A 81 1.44 13.69 -1.77
C LEU A 81 2.60 12.93 -2.42
N TYR A 82 2.35 12.19 -3.49
CA TYR A 82 3.39 11.39 -4.16
C TYR A 82 4.47 12.27 -4.78
N GLN A 83 4.09 13.38 -5.43
CA GLN A 83 5.04 14.32 -6.03
C GLN A 83 6.02 14.87 -4.98
N ARG A 84 5.55 15.15 -3.77
CA ARG A 84 6.39 15.61 -2.65
C ARG A 84 7.30 14.49 -2.12
N LEU A 85 6.91 13.23 -2.20
CA LEU A 85 7.75 12.10 -1.76
C LEU A 85 8.93 11.85 -2.71
N VAL A 86 8.74 12.09 -4.02
CA VAL A 86 9.75 11.83 -5.06
C VAL A 86 10.48 13.08 -5.55
N SER A 87 10.26 14.23 -4.91
CA SER A 87 10.91 15.48 -5.28
C SER A 87 12.41 15.44 -4.98
N ASP A 88 13.21 15.84 -5.96
CA ASP A 88 14.66 16.04 -5.78
C ASP A 88 14.98 17.39 -5.10
N ASP A 89 14.04 18.34 -5.10
CA ASP A 89 14.17 19.61 -4.40
C ASP A 89 13.96 19.41 -2.88
N PRO A 90 14.97 19.65 -2.03
CA PRO A 90 14.87 19.47 -0.58
C PRO A 90 13.83 20.36 0.09
N GLU A 91 13.53 21.53 -0.48
CA GLU A 91 12.53 22.47 0.06
C GLU A 91 11.11 21.99 -0.17
N LEU A 92 10.90 21.17 -1.21
CA LEU A 92 9.61 20.58 -1.55
C LEU A 92 9.48 19.15 -1.04
N ARG A 93 10.59 18.42 -0.90
CA ARG A 93 10.59 17.00 -0.57
C ARG A 93 10.05 16.76 0.84
N MET A 94 9.09 15.84 0.94
CA MET A 94 8.61 15.34 2.23
C MET A 94 9.25 13.98 2.57
N PRO A 95 9.55 13.72 3.85
CA PRO A 95 9.41 14.63 4.99
C PRO A 95 10.48 15.74 4.99
N TYR A 96 10.07 17.01 5.14
CA TYR A 96 10.97 18.18 5.11
C TYR A 96 12.01 18.11 6.22
N GLU A 97 13.28 18.37 5.89
CA GLU A 97 14.45 18.29 6.82
C GLU A 97 14.55 16.99 7.63
N ASN A 98 14.00 15.89 7.11
CA ASN A 98 14.02 14.58 7.76
C ASN A 98 14.34 13.48 6.75
N GLU A 99 14.71 12.32 7.27
CA GLU A 99 15.05 11.14 6.46
C GLU A 99 13.96 10.85 5.42
N PRO A 100 14.34 10.64 4.15
CA PRO A 100 13.39 10.30 3.10
C PRO A 100 12.74 8.94 3.38
N LEU A 101 11.62 8.70 2.70
CA LEU A 101 11.06 7.36 2.61
C LEU A 101 11.98 6.50 1.72
N SER A 102 12.06 5.22 2.04
CA SER A 102 12.68 4.23 1.16
C SER A 102 11.88 4.07 -0.13
N ALA A 103 12.53 3.57 -1.18
CA ALA A 103 11.87 3.28 -2.45
C ALA A 103 10.67 2.33 -2.28
N THR A 104 10.78 1.35 -1.38
CA THR A 104 9.70 0.40 -1.07
C THR A 104 8.51 1.09 -0.41
N GLU A 105 8.74 2.00 0.55
CA GLU A 105 7.65 2.75 1.19
C GLU A 105 6.94 3.68 0.17
N ILE A 106 7.70 4.31 -0.72
CA ILE A 106 7.15 5.14 -1.81
C ILE A 106 6.31 4.29 -2.77
N ASP A 107 6.78 3.10 -3.15
CA ASP A 107 6.05 2.16 -4.02
C ASP A 107 4.75 1.69 -3.36
N LEU A 108 4.77 1.34 -2.07
CA LEU A 108 3.57 0.96 -1.32
C LEU A 108 2.53 2.08 -1.34
N ILE A 109 2.92 3.32 -1.07
CA ILE A 109 2.02 4.47 -1.12
C ILE A 109 1.49 4.68 -2.54
N ALA A 110 2.34 4.59 -3.56
CA ALA A 110 1.94 4.76 -4.95
C ALA A 110 0.87 3.74 -5.37
N ARG A 111 1.13 2.46 -5.08
CA ARG A 111 0.22 1.35 -5.37
C ARG A 111 -1.07 1.47 -4.59
N TRP A 112 -1.01 1.83 -3.31
CA TRP A 112 -2.21 2.06 -2.50
C TRP A 112 -3.08 3.18 -3.10
N ILE A 113 -2.49 4.30 -3.52
CA ILE A 113 -3.23 5.38 -4.17
C ILE A 113 -3.85 4.91 -5.49
N ASP A 114 -3.08 4.20 -6.33
CA ASP A 114 -3.56 3.67 -7.61
C ASP A 114 -4.67 2.63 -7.45
N GLN A 115 -4.65 1.87 -6.35
CA GLN A 115 -5.71 0.92 -5.96
C GLN A 115 -6.93 1.63 -5.35
N GLY A 116 -7.01 2.96 -5.39
CA GLY A 116 -8.17 3.72 -4.92
C GLY A 116 -8.02 4.31 -3.52
N ALA A 117 -6.84 4.19 -2.90
CA ALA A 117 -6.53 4.70 -1.57
C ALA A 117 -7.57 4.27 -0.53
N HIS A 118 -7.96 2.99 -0.55
CA HIS A 118 -8.94 2.45 0.39
C HIS A 118 -8.45 2.65 1.81
N TRP A 119 -9.22 3.39 2.61
CA TRP A 119 -8.89 3.68 3.99
C TRP A 119 -9.56 2.66 4.89
N GLU A 120 -8.78 2.03 5.76
CA GLU A 120 -9.30 1.05 6.69
C GLU A 120 -9.57 1.67 8.06
N LYS A 121 -10.64 1.21 8.71
CA LYS A 121 -10.84 1.47 10.14
C LYS A 121 -9.63 0.94 10.91
N HIS A 122 -9.20 1.65 11.94
CA HIS A 122 -8.08 1.17 12.77
C HIS A 122 -8.41 -0.22 13.35
N TRP A 123 -7.44 -1.14 13.30
CA TRP A 123 -7.60 -2.55 13.69
C TRP A 123 -8.24 -2.74 15.07
N ALA A 124 -7.91 -1.88 16.03
CA ALA A 124 -8.48 -1.90 17.39
C ALA A 124 -10.01 -1.73 17.45
N TYR A 125 -10.64 -1.25 16.38
CA TYR A 125 -12.09 -1.08 16.30
C TYR A 125 -12.76 -2.05 15.32
N ILE A 126 -12.00 -3.01 14.78
CA ILE A 126 -12.51 -4.10 13.96
C ILE A 126 -12.68 -5.30 14.92
N PRO A 127 -13.91 -5.81 15.11
CA PRO A 127 -14.11 -7.03 15.88
C PRO A 127 -13.29 -8.18 15.28
N PRO A 128 -12.68 -9.04 16.10
CA PRO A 128 -12.07 -10.28 15.60
C PRO A 128 -13.09 -11.11 14.83
N ALA A 129 -12.62 -11.91 13.89
CA ALA A 129 -13.48 -12.87 13.18
C ALA A 129 -14.18 -13.78 14.20
N ALA A 130 -15.48 -14.02 13.99
CA ALA A 130 -16.26 -14.88 14.88
C ALA A 130 -15.78 -16.34 14.82
N GLU A 131 -15.21 -16.74 13.69
CA GLU A 131 -14.62 -18.06 13.47
C GLU A 131 -13.15 -17.87 13.12
N ILE A 132 -12.27 -18.47 13.91
CA ILE A 132 -10.82 -18.42 13.71
C ILE A 132 -10.38 -19.85 13.38
N THR A 133 -9.79 -20.04 12.20
CA THR A 133 -9.16 -21.31 11.84
C THR A 133 -7.86 -21.46 12.61
N VAL A 134 -7.81 -22.43 13.52
CA VAL A 134 -6.57 -22.78 14.24
C VAL A 134 -5.56 -23.33 13.23
N PRO A 135 -4.33 -22.78 13.16
CA PRO A 135 -3.30 -23.29 12.26
C PRO A 135 -3.05 -24.79 12.50
N PRO A 136 -2.85 -25.59 11.44
CA PRO A 136 -2.56 -27.00 11.60
C PRO A 136 -1.17 -27.15 12.25
N THR A 137 -1.13 -27.65 13.48
CA THR A 137 0.13 -27.98 14.13
C THR A 137 0.63 -29.32 13.62
N GLY A 138 1.85 -29.33 13.06
CA GLY A 138 2.63 -30.55 12.87
C GLY A 138 2.96 -31.22 14.22
N LYS A 139 3.63 -32.38 14.18
CA LYS A 139 4.03 -33.24 15.33
C LYS A 139 4.11 -32.52 16.68
N GLU A 140 3.61 -33.18 17.73
CA GLU A 140 3.60 -32.72 19.14
C GLU A 140 4.68 -31.67 19.45
N MET A 141 4.23 -30.43 19.63
CA MET A 141 5.10 -29.31 19.90
C MET A 141 5.17 -29.09 21.42
N PRO A 142 6.31 -29.36 22.08
CA PRO A 142 6.43 -29.33 23.55
C PRO A 142 6.20 -27.95 24.17
N PHE A 143 6.14 -26.90 23.36
CA PHE A 143 5.93 -25.52 23.78
C PHE A 143 4.46 -25.09 23.72
N LEU A 144 3.55 -25.92 23.17
CA LEU A 144 2.11 -25.67 23.22
C LEU A 144 1.61 -25.91 24.65
N LYS A 145 1.37 -24.83 25.39
CA LYS A 145 0.85 -24.82 26.75
C LYS A 145 -0.64 -24.47 26.79
N ASN A 146 -1.12 -23.71 25.81
CA ASN A 146 -2.51 -23.25 25.72
C ASN A 146 -2.95 -23.01 24.26
N GLU A 147 -4.22 -22.68 24.06
CA GLU A 147 -4.84 -22.50 22.74
C GLU A 147 -4.28 -21.30 21.94
N ILE A 148 -3.70 -20.30 22.59
CA ILE A 148 -3.07 -19.14 21.91
C ILE A 148 -1.75 -19.55 21.24
N ASP A 149 -1.06 -20.57 21.78
CA ASP A 149 0.26 -20.98 21.30
C ASP A 149 0.23 -21.56 19.87
N TYR A 150 -0.97 -21.84 19.34
CA TYR A 150 -1.20 -22.26 17.97
C TYR A 150 -1.03 -21.12 16.94
N PHE A 151 -1.01 -19.85 17.37
CA PHE A 151 -1.04 -18.66 16.50
C PHE A 151 0.26 -17.85 16.46
N ILE A 152 1.32 -18.32 17.10
CA ILE A 152 2.59 -17.59 17.26
C ILE A 152 3.75 -18.22 16.46
N LEU A 153 3.45 -19.05 15.47
CA LEU A 153 4.40 -19.84 14.67
C LEU A 153 4.37 -19.49 13.19
#